data_AF-I3Y5Y6-F1
#
_entry.id   AF-I3Y5Y6-F1
#
_cell.length_a   1.000
_cell.length_b   1.000
_cell.length_c   1.000
_cell.angle_alpha   90.00
_cell.angle_beta   90.00
_cell.angle_gamma   90.00
#
_symmetry.space_group_name_H-M   'P 1'
#
loop_
_entity.id
_entity.type
_entity.pdbx_description
1 polymer ?
#
loop_
_entity_poly.entity_id
_entity_poly.type
_entity_poly.pdbx_seq_one_letter_code
_entity_poly.pdbx_strand_id
1 'polypeptide(L)'
;MALTAPDSCGAHVGGRLGQALRALRDGEPCGDQLGCWITSGGLRLALADGLGHGREAHAAAATAMHQLAAECTEPALDVVFARCDQRLLNTRGVALAVVDICGDDASIQHAAVGNVRTLLVQDDRVKRLGGARGIVGAGFSSLRTERLTINPGDWLIIFSDGIRENAGIVDCLVDAQPSDQFAEGLLARWADERDDASLLLYRHR
;
A
#
# COMPACT_ATOMS: atom_id res chain seq x y z
N MET A 1 5.23 -16.29 14.83
CA MET A 1 6.59 -16.09 14.28
C MET A 1 6.50 -14.83 13.47
N ALA A 2 6.96 -13.71 14.03
CA ALA A 2 6.86 -12.41 13.39
C ALA A 2 7.65 -12.47 12.07
N LEU A 3 6.98 -12.18 10.95
CA LEU A 3 7.72 -11.80 9.75
C LEU A 3 8.35 -10.45 10.07
N THR A 4 9.63 -10.51 10.43
CA THR A 4 10.50 -9.35 10.41
C THR A 4 10.28 -8.63 9.09
N ALA A 5 9.94 -7.34 9.19
CA ALA A 5 10.11 -6.40 8.09
C ALA A 5 11.48 -6.69 7.46
N PRO A 6 11.59 -6.78 6.12
CA PRO A 6 12.90 -6.86 5.51
C PRO A 6 13.67 -5.64 5.99
N ASP A 7 14.80 -5.90 6.66
CA ASP A 7 15.69 -4.89 7.19
C ASP A 7 15.87 -3.76 6.17
N SER A 8 15.73 -2.54 6.69
CA SER A 8 16.07 -1.28 6.05
C SER A 8 17.28 -1.39 5.10
N CYS A 9 17.05 -1.20 3.80
CA CYS A 9 18.14 -0.89 2.86
C CYS A 9 17.59 -0.06 1.69
N GLY A 10 17.93 1.23 1.69
CA GLY A 10 17.34 2.29 0.87
C GLY A 10 17.69 2.28 -0.64
N ALA A 11 17.62 1.11 -1.27
CA ALA A 11 17.60 0.94 -2.72
C ALA A 11 16.77 -0.30 -3.07
N HIS A 12 15.49 -0.10 -3.37
CA HIS A 12 14.66 -1.16 -3.94
C HIS A 12 14.79 -1.13 -5.46
N VAL A 13 14.59 -2.26 -6.12
CA VAL A 13 14.69 -2.38 -7.58
C VAL A 13 13.91 -1.23 -8.25
N GLY A 14 14.62 -0.39 -9.01
CA GLY A 14 14.04 0.75 -9.73
C GLY A 14 13.64 1.98 -8.89
N GLY A 15 13.95 2.10 -7.58
CA GLY A 15 13.54 3.27 -6.81
C GLY A 15 13.98 3.37 -5.34
N ARG A 16 13.51 4.41 -4.65
CA ARG A 16 13.59 4.55 -3.17
C ARG A 16 12.22 4.32 -2.55
N LEU A 17 12.21 3.75 -1.35
CA LEU A 17 10.99 3.49 -0.56
C LEU A 17 11.13 4.19 0.81
N GLY A 18 10.01 4.62 1.37
CA GLY A 18 9.86 4.98 2.77
C GLY A 18 8.47 4.61 3.24
N GLN A 19 8.36 4.03 4.42
CA GLN A 19 7.08 3.53 4.93
C GLN A 19 6.94 3.72 6.42
N ALA A 20 5.70 3.90 6.89
CA ALA A 20 5.41 4.04 8.31
C ALA A 20 4.00 3.53 8.64
N LEU A 21 3.84 3.07 9.88
CA LEU A 21 2.60 2.60 10.47
C LEU A 21 2.41 3.25 11.84
N ARG A 22 1.19 3.63 12.18
CA ARG A 22 0.83 4.14 13.51
C ARG A 22 -0.46 3.47 13.97
N ALA A 23 -0.37 2.72 15.06
CA ALA A 23 -1.55 2.15 15.71
C ALA A 23 -2.41 3.25 16.35
N LEU A 24 -3.72 3.05 16.40
CA LEU A 24 -4.67 3.93 17.09
C LEU A 24 -4.42 3.98 18.59
N ARG A 25 -4.08 2.83 19.19
CA ARG A 25 -3.90 2.68 20.64
C ARG A 25 -2.52 2.18 20.97
N ASP A 26 -1.89 2.84 21.93
CA ASP A 26 -0.63 2.39 22.50
C ASP A 26 -0.77 0.96 23.06
N GLY A 27 0.16 0.08 22.69
CA GLY A 27 0.19 -1.31 23.14
C GLY A 27 -0.73 -2.28 22.37
N GLU A 28 -1.51 -1.80 21.41
CA GLU A 28 -2.20 -2.65 20.42
C GLU A 28 -1.42 -2.68 19.10
N PRO A 29 -1.47 -3.79 18.33
CA PRO A 29 -0.91 -3.79 16.99
C PRO A 29 -1.77 -2.92 16.06
N CYS A 30 -1.10 -2.24 15.12
CA CYS A 30 -1.76 -1.51 14.04
C CYS A 30 -2.62 -2.47 13.20
N GLY A 31 -3.87 -2.10 12.94
CA GLY A 31 -4.78 -2.78 12.03
C GLY A 31 -4.30 -2.79 10.58
N ASP A 32 -3.46 -1.81 10.21
CA ASP A 32 -2.86 -1.71 8.89
C ASP A 32 -1.60 -2.59 8.75
N GLN A 33 -1.29 -2.98 7.52
CA GLN A 33 -0.03 -3.59 7.12
C GLN A 33 0.48 -3.02 5.80
N LEU A 34 1.81 -2.98 5.66
CA LEU A 34 2.51 -2.57 4.46
C LEU A 34 3.36 -3.72 3.93
N GLY A 35 3.47 -3.82 2.60
CA GLY A 35 4.18 -4.89 1.92
C GLY A 35 5.02 -4.37 0.76
N CYS A 36 6.21 -4.93 0.62
CA CYS A 36 7.12 -4.66 -0.49
C CYS A 36 7.86 -5.96 -0.85
N TRP A 37 7.72 -6.41 -2.10
CA TRP A 37 8.33 -7.65 -2.56
C TRP A 37 8.96 -7.47 -3.94
N ILE A 38 10.18 -7.95 -4.11
CA ILE A 38 10.78 -8.09 -5.43
C ILE A 38 10.06 -9.25 -6.12
N THR A 39 9.55 -9.01 -7.32
CA THR A 39 8.91 -10.00 -8.16
C THR A 39 9.80 -10.36 -9.34
N SER A 40 9.44 -11.40 -10.10
CA SER A 40 10.14 -11.69 -11.36
C SER A 40 10.01 -10.57 -12.40
N GLY A 41 8.99 -9.70 -12.27
CA GLY A 41 8.71 -8.60 -13.19
C GLY A 41 9.06 -7.20 -12.67
N GLY A 42 9.63 -7.08 -11.46
CA GLY A 42 9.98 -5.79 -10.85
C GLY A 42 9.70 -5.74 -9.34
N LEU A 43 8.81 -4.84 -8.91
CA LEU A 43 8.53 -4.57 -7.50
C LEU A 43 7.02 -4.53 -7.24
N ARG A 44 6.53 -5.26 -6.24
CA ARG A 44 5.15 -5.18 -5.75
C ARG A 44 5.10 -4.40 -4.45
N LEU A 45 4.25 -3.38 -4.39
CA LEU A 45 3.94 -2.58 -3.22
C LEU A 45 2.49 -2.84 -2.82
N ALA A 46 2.21 -2.92 -1.52
CA ALA A 46 0.85 -3.09 -1.03
C ALA A 46 0.61 -2.40 0.31
N LEU A 47 -0.65 -2.03 0.53
CA LEU A 47 -1.18 -1.56 1.81
C LEU A 47 -2.52 -2.24 2.04
N ALA A 48 -2.65 -2.91 3.19
CA ALA A 48 -3.90 -3.47 3.66
C ALA A 48 -4.33 -2.75 4.94
N ASP A 49 -5.57 -2.28 4.96
CA ASP A 49 -6.25 -1.73 6.13
C ASP A 49 -7.28 -2.77 6.59
N GLY A 50 -7.02 -3.40 7.73
CA GLY A 50 -7.90 -4.42 8.29
C GLY A 50 -9.09 -3.80 9.00
N LEU A 51 -10.30 -4.32 8.79
CA LEU A 51 -11.50 -3.64 9.30
C LEU A 51 -11.50 -3.47 10.83
N GLY A 52 -11.72 -2.22 11.25
CA GLY A 52 -11.66 -1.80 12.64
C GLY A 52 -10.21 -1.61 13.08
N HIS A 53 -9.91 -1.90 14.35
CA HIS A 53 -8.54 -1.77 14.86
C HIS A 53 -8.14 -2.99 15.71
N GLY A 54 -6.87 -3.02 16.09
CA GLY A 54 -6.30 -3.98 17.03
C GLY A 54 -6.02 -5.35 16.42
N ARG A 55 -5.94 -6.38 17.28
CA ARG A 55 -5.38 -7.70 16.92
C ARG A 55 -6.07 -8.41 15.76
N GLU A 56 -7.40 -8.31 15.66
CA GLU A 56 -8.16 -9.00 14.60
C GLU A 56 -8.04 -8.28 13.25
N ALA A 57 -8.02 -6.94 13.25
CA ALA A 57 -7.73 -6.13 12.06
C ALA A 57 -6.31 -6.42 11.56
N HIS A 58 -5.34 -6.36 12.47
CA HIS A 58 -3.95 -6.69 12.20
C HIS A 58 -3.79 -8.10 11.62
N ALA A 59 -4.49 -9.10 12.18
CA ALA A 59 -4.44 -10.47 11.69
C ALA A 59 -4.99 -10.58 10.25
N ALA A 60 -6.09 -9.89 9.93
CA ALA A 60 -6.65 -9.86 8.58
C ALA A 60 -5.66 -9.21 7.58
N ALA A 61 -5.12 -8.04 7.92
CA ALA A 61 -4.12 -7.35 7.10
C ALA A 61 -2.84 -8.18 6.91
N ALA A 62 -2.35 -8.84 7.96
CA ALA A 62 -1.19 -9.72 7.88
C ALA A 62 -1.48 -10.96 7.01
N THR A 63 -2.68 -11.54 7.08
CA THR A 63 -3.09 -12.62 6.18
C THR A 63 -3.07 -12.19 4.72
N ALA A 64 -3.52 -10.97 4.40
CA ALA A 64 -3.42 -10.42 3.05
C ALA A 64 -1.95 -10.29 2.60
N MET A 65 -1.08 -9.73 3.44
CA MET A 65 0.36 -9.62 3.12
C MET A 65 1.03 -10.98 2.89
N HIS A 66 0.70 -12.00 3.69
CA HIS A 66 1.20 -13.35 3.49
C HIS A 66 0.74 -13.94 2.15
N GLN A 67 -0.52 -13.72 1.78
CA GLN A 67 -1.04 -14.19 0.50
C GLN A 67 -0.34 -13.51 -0.69
N LEU A 68 -0.17 -12.18 -0.61
CA LEU A 68 0.54 -11.41 -1.63
C LEU A 68 2.00 -11.84 -1.81
N ALA A 69 2.69 -12.12 -0.69
CA ALA A 69 4.05 -12.63 -0.72
C ALA A 69 4.16 -14.00 -1.41
N ALA A 70 3.18 -14.89 -1.17
CA ALA A 70 3.13 -16.21 -1.81
C ALA A 70 2.80 -16.15 -3.31
N GLU A 71 2.21 -15.03 -3.77
CA GLU A 71 1.79 -14.80 -5.15
C GLU A 71 2.65 -13.78 -5.88
N CYS A 72 3.89 -13.57 -5.44
CA CYS A 72 4.80 -12.60 -6.03
C CYS A 72 5.13 -12.85 -7.52
N THR A 73 4.80 -14.04 -8.05
CA THR A 73 5.00 -14.41 -9.46
C THR A 73 3.74 -14.30 -10.32
N GLU A 74 2.56 -14.06 -9.73
CA GLU A 74 1.30 -13.89 -10.48
C GLU A 74 1.17 -12.43 -10.96
N PRO A 75 1.19 -12.16 -12.28
CA PRO A 75 1.13 -10.80 -12.80
C PRO A 75 -0.30 -10.24 -12.89
N ALA A 76 -1.32 -11.10 -12.83
CA ALA A 76 -2.71 -10.71 -13.00
C ALA A 76 -3.33 -10.28 -11.66
N LEU A 77 -3.41 -8.97 -11.41
CA LEU A 77 -3.90 -8.44 -10.12
C LEU A 77 -5.35 -8.84 -9.81
N ASP A 78 -6.21 -9.04 -10.80
CA ASP A 78 -7.57 -9.54 -10.58
C ASP A 78 -7.57 -10.97 -9.98
N VAL A 79 -6.67 -11.83 -10.45
CA VAL A 79 -6.47 -13.18 -9.90
C VAL A 79 -5.90 -13.10 -8.47
N VAL A 80 -4.91 -12.24 -8.24
CA VAL A 80 -4.32 -12.02 -6.92
C VAL A 80 -5.37 -11.56 -5.91
N PHE A 81 -6.22 -10.59 -6.28
CA PHE A 81 -7.29 -10.10 -5.42
C PHE A 81 -8.36 -11.17 -5.18
N ALA A 82 -8.74 -11.96 -6.18
CA ALA A 82 -9.70 -13.05 -5.99
C ALA A 82 -9.19 -14.12 -5.01
N ARG A 83 -7.90 -14.45 -5.06
CA ARG A 83 -7.29 -15.40 -4.12
C ARG A 83 -7.13 -14.81 -2.72
N CYS A 84 -6.81 -13.52 -2.60
CA CYS A 84 -6.85 -12.81 -1.33
C CYS A 84 -8.28 -12.85 -0.73
N ASP A 85 -9.31 -12.56 -1.53
CA ASP A 85 -10.71 -12.61 -1.07
C ASP A 85 -11.06 -13.97 -0.45
N GLN A 86 -10.74 -15.06 -1.16
CA GLN A 86 -10.95 -16.42 -0.66
C GLN A 86 -10.15 -16.70 0.61
N ARG A 87 -8.92 -16.22 0.69
CA ARG A 87 -8.06 -16.43 1.87
C ARG A 87 -8.57 -15.70 3.10
N LEU A 88 -9.27 -14.58 2.91
CA LEU A 88 -9.75 -13.73 3.99
C LEU A 88 -11.22 -13.98 4.43
N LEU A 89 -11.94 -14.94 3.83
CA LEU A 89 -13.38 -15.21 4.09
C LEU A 89 -13.80 -15.34 5.56
N ASN A 90 -12.90 -15.80 6.45
CA ASN A 90 -13.17 -15.99 7.88
C ASN A 90 -12.37 -15.02 8.76
N THR A 91 -11.95 -13.90 8.20
CA THR A 91 -11.28 -12.82 8.92
C THR A 91 -12.20 -11.60 8.98
N ARG A 92 -11.75 -10.50 9.57
CA ARG A 92 -12.47 -9.22 9.45
C ARG A 92 -12.49 -8.68 8.02
N GLY A 93 -11.63 -9.18 7.14
CA GLY A 93 -11.43 -8.62 5.81
C GLY A 93 -10.59 -7.35 5.85
N VAL A 94 -10.21 -6.87 4.67
CA VAL A 94 -9.36 -5.69 4.50
C VAL A 94 -9.85 -4.83 3.35
N ALA A 95 -9.58 -3.53 3.42
CA ALA A 95 -9.35 -2.73 2.23
C ALA A 95 -7.90 -2.93 1.78
N LEU A 96 -7.66 -3.00 0.47
CA LEU A 96 -6.39 -3.40 -0.09
C LEU A 96 -6.06 -2.59 -1.34
N ALA A 97 -4.84 -2.05 -1.41
CA ALA A 97 -4.26 -1.56 -2.65
C ALA A 97 -2.97 -2.33 -2.97
N VAL A 98 -2.76 -2.64 -4.25
CA VAL A 98 -1.55 -3.27 -4.77
C VAL A 98 -1.07 -2.48 -5.99
N VAL A 99 0.23 -2.20 -6.03
CA VAL A 99 0.92 -1.60 -7.18
C VAL A 99 2.07 -2.51 -7.58
N ASP A 100 2.06 -3.02 -8.81
CA ASP A 100 3.21 -3.67 -9.42
C ASP A 100 3.94 -2.67 -10.31
N ILE A 101 5.19 -2.37 -10.01
CA ILE A 101 6.11 -1.61 -10.86
C ILE A 101 6.81 -2.62 -11.77
N CYS A 102 6.54 -2.52 -13.07
CA CYS A 102 7.06 -3.39 -14.11
C CYS A 102 8.42 -2.87 -14.59
N GLY A 103 9.48 -3.65 -14.36
CA GLY A 103 10.86 -3.27 -14.70
C GLY A 103 11.16 -3.24 -16.21
N ASP A 104 10.40 -3.99 -17.01
CA ASP A 104 10.70 -4.18 -18.44
C ASP A 104 10.12 -3.10 -19.35
N ASP A 105 9.03 -2.42 -18.93
CA ASP A 105 8.26 -1.51 -19.80
C ASP A 105 7.96 -0.13 -19.17
N ALA A 106 8.65 0.23 -18.08
CA ALA A 106 8.49 1.51 -17.38
C ALA A 106 7.01 1.81 -17.08
N SER A 107 6.29 0.81 -16.58
CA SER A 107 4.87 0.93 -16.27
C SER A 107 4.56 0.44 -14.86
N ILE A 108 3.37 0.81 -14.40
CA ILE A 108 2.77 0.27 -13.19
C ILE A 108 1.46 -0.42 -13.54
N GLN A 109 1.13 -1.47 -12.81
CA GLN A 109 -0.21 -2.02 -12.71
C GLN A 109 -0.74 -1.73 -11.31
N HIS A 110 -1.95 -1.21 -11.22
CA HIS A 110 -2.59 -0.89 -9.95
C HIS A 110 -3.98 -1.48 -9.88
N ALA A 111 -4.33 -2.02 -8.71
CA ALA A 111 -5.68 -2.39 -8.37
C ALA A 111 -5.91 -2.13 -6.88
N ALA A 112 -7.12 -1.70 -6.54
CA ALA A 112 -7.52 -1.46 -5.16
C ALA A 112 -8.98 -1.83 -4.91
N VAL A 113 -9.28 -2.21 -3.68
CA VAL A 113 -10.62 -2.47 -3.13
C VAL A 113 -10.75 -1.73 -1.80
N GLY A 114 -11.83 -0.97 -1.63
CA GLY A 114 -12.14 -0.30 -0.37
C GLY A 114 -11.66 1.14 -0.29
N ASN A 115 -11.24 1.55 0.90
CA ASN A 115 -10.92 2.93 1.29
C ASN A 115 -9.42 3.27 1.25
N VAL A 116 -8.53 2.33 0.90
CA VAL A 116 -7.10 2.64 0.65
C VAL A 116 -6.96 3.55 -0.56
N ARG A 117 -6.07 4.54 -0.49
CA ARG A 117 -5.83 5.51 -1.56
C ARG A 117 -4.47 5.31 -2.18
N THR A 118 -4.39 5.54 -3.50
CA THR A 118 -3.13 5.52 -4.25
C THR A 118 -3.03 6.76 -5.13
N LEU A 119 -1.90 7.46 -5.03
CA LEU A 119 -1.57 8.62 -5.85
C LEU A 119 -0.32 8.33 -6.68
N LEU A 120 -0.36 8.77 -7.93
CA LEU A 120 0.80 8.87 -8.81
C LEU A 120 1.07 10.36 -9.04
N VAL A 121 2.28 10.83 -8.71
CA VAL A 121 2.71 12.22 -8.92
C VAL A 121 3.74 12.26 -10.04
N GLN A 122 3.43 12.99 -11.11
CA GLN A 122 4.26 13.13 -12.32
C GLN A 122 4.22 14.59 -12.78
N ASP A 123 5.37 15.20 -13.05
CA ASP A 123 5.46 16.59 -13.55
C ASP A 123 4.56 17.59 -12.80
N ASP A 124 4.62 17.59 -11.46
CA ASP A 124 3.79 18.41 -10.55
C ASP A 124 2.27 18.16 -10.63
N ARG A 125 1.84 17.08 -11.30
CA ARG A 125 0.44 16.67 -11.40
C ARG A 125 0.19 15.46 -10.51
N VAL A 126 -0.91 15.51 -9.78
CA VAL A 126 -1.38 14.41 -8.93
C VAL A 126 -2.48 13.65 -9.65
N LYS A 127 -2.25 12.38 -9.97
CA LYS A 127 -3.27 11.46 -10.45
C LYS A 127 -3.71 10.54 -9.30
N ARG A 128 -5.00 10.58 -8.97
CA ARG A 128 -5.63 9.62 -8.06
C ARG A 128 -5.96 8.35 -8.86
N LEU A 129 -5.46 7.20 -8.40
CA LEU A 129 -5.79 5.92 -9.02
C LEU A 129 -7.09 5.37 -8.42
N GLY A 130 -7.84 4.64 -9.24
CA GLY A 130 -9.16 4.13 -8.92
C GLY A 130 -9.15 2.93 -7.97
N GLY A 131 -10.33 2.56 -7.51
CA GLY A 131 -10.53 1.39 -6.68
C GLY A 131 -11.97 0.90 -6.79
N ALA A 132 -12.15 -0.40 -6.63
CA ALA A 132 -13.46 -1.01 -6.53
C ALA A 132 -14.06 -0.81 -5.14
N ARG A 133 -15.39 -0.80 -5.07
CA ARG A 133 -16.12 -0.85 -3.79
C ARG A 133 -16.17 -2.29 -3.30
N GLY A 134 -15.97 -2.47 -2.01
CA GLY A 134 -16.06 -3.77 -1.34
C GLY A 134 -15.01 -3.92 -0.25
N ILE A 135 -14.92 -5.15 0.27
CA ILE A 135 -13.96 -5.56 1.30
C ILE A 135 -13.38 -6.89 0.82
N VAL A 136 -12.06 -6.99 0.74
CA VAL A 136 -11.40 -8.26 0.43
C VAL A 136 -11.58 -9.19 1.63
N GLY A 137 -12.24 -10.33 1.42
CA GLY A 137 -12.68 -11.26 2.47
C GLY A 137 -14.19 -11.21 2.75
N ALA A 138 -14.90 -10.21 2.24
CA ALA A 138 -16.36 -10.16 2.29
C ALA A 138 -17.00 -9.91 0.90
N GLY A 139 -16.18 -9.89 -0.15
CA GLY A 139 -16.59 -9.67 -1.53
C GLY A 139 -16.43 -8.23 -2.02
N PHE A 140 -16.13 -8.11 -3.30
CA PHE A 140 -16.06 -6.87 -4.07
C PHE A 140 -16.53 -7.13 -5.50
N SER A 141 -16.83 -6.06 -6.23
CA SER A 141 -17.25 -6.17 -7.63
C SER A 141 -16.57 -5.12 -8.50
N SER A 142 -16.49 -5.41 -9.81
CA SER A 142 -15.96 -4.49 -10.81
C SER A 142 -14.51 -4.03 -10.55
N LEU A 143 -13.67 -4.89 -9.98
CA LEU A 143 -12.23 -4.63 -9.87
C LEU A 143 -11.64 -4.43 -11.27
N ARG A 144 -10.90 -3.32 -11.43
CA ARG A 144 -10.19 -2.98 -12.66
C ARG A 144 -8.73 -2.79 -12.34
N THR A 145 -7.88 -3.41 -13.14
CA THR A 145 -6.45 -3.13 -13.14
C THR A 145 -6.19 -1.92 -14.03
N GLU A 146 -5.64 -0.85 -13.46
CA GLU A 146 -5.14 0.29 -14.22
C GLU A 146 -3.68 0.06 -14.59
N ARG A 147 -3.32 0.41 -15.83
CA ARG A 147 -1.93 0.43 -16.28
C ARG A 147 -1.53 1.86 -16.65
N LEU A 148 -0.42 2.33 -16.09
CA LEU A 148 0.09 3.68 -16.31
C LEU A 148 1.59 3.65 -16.54
N THR A 149 2.13 4.62 -17.27
CA THR A 149 3.58 4.83 -17.38
C THR A 149 4.12 5.44 -16.09
N ILE A 150 5.31 5.04 -15.69
CA ILE A 150 6.08 5.64 -14.60
C ILE A 150 7.46 6.05 -15.12
N ASN A 151 7.87 7.28 -14.85
CA ASN A 151 9.13 7.86 -15.30
C ASN A 151 10.07 8.10 -14.11
N PRO A 152 11.40 8.12 -14.34
CA PRO A 152 12.37 8.49 -13.31
C PRO A 152 11.99 9.80 -12.62
N GLY A 153 11.94 9.80 -11.29
CA GLY A 153 11.54 10.94 -10.48
C GLY A 153 10.07 10.95 -10.04
N ASP A 154 9.20 10.18 -10.70
CA ASP A 154 7.78 10.05 -10.33
C ASP A 154 7.62 9.42 -8.94
N TRP A 155 6.52 9.80 -8.26
CA TRP A 155 6.19 9.26 -6.95
C TRP A 155 4.92 8.42 -6.97
N LEU A 156 4.96 7.32 -6.25
CA LEU A 156 3.80 6.55 -5.83
C LEU A 156 3.59 6.74 -4.33
N ILE A 157 2.35 6.98 -3.94
CA ILE A 157 1.94 7.20 -2.55
C ILE A 157 0.75 6.30 -2.30
N ILE A 158 0.83 5.43 -1.30
CA ILE A 158 -0.28 4.59 -0.84
C ILE A 158 -0.55 4.92 0.63
N PHE A 159 -1.80 5.19 0.99
CA PHE A 159 -2.17 5.50 2.38
C PHE A 159 -3.56 4.98 2.74
N SER A 160 -3.75 4.61 4.01
CA SER A 160 -5.06 4.26 4.57
C SER A 160 -5.90 5.52 4.84
N ASP A 161 -7.19 5.33 5.15
CA ASP A 161 -8.10 6.45 5.45
C ASP A 161 -7.86 7.09 6.83
N GLY A 162 -6.99 6.49 7.66
CA GLY A 162 -6.37 7.15 8.80
C GLY A 162 -5.59 8.42 8.44
N ILE A 163 -5.31 8.67 7.16
CA ILE A 163 -4.85 9.96 6.64
C ILE A 163 -5.92 10.56 5.75
N ARG A 164 -6.28 11.82 6.02
CA ARG A 164 -7.25 12.55 5.19
C ARG A 164 -6.76 12.71 3.75
N GLU A 165 -7.70 12.55 2.82
CA GLU A 165 -7.43 12.61 1.38
C GLU A 165 -6.85 13.96 0.89
N ASN A 166 -7.11 15.04 1.63
CA ASN A 166 -6.62 16.39 1.37
C ASN A 166 -5.43 16.78 2.27
N ALA A 167 -4.78 15.81 2.93
CA ALA A 167 -3.53 16.06 3.63
C ALA A 167 -2.48 16.61 2.64
N GLY A 168 -1.71 17.59 3.07
CA GLY A 168 -0.65 18.24 2.26
C GLY A 168 0.59 17.37 2.04
N ILE A 169 0.42 16.05 1.91
CA ILE A 169 1.52 15.10 1.72
C ILE A 169 2.32 15.45 0.46
N VAL A 170 1.61 15.74 -0.64
CA VAL A 170 2.23 16.06 -1.94
C VAL A 170 3.12 17.31 -1.83
N ASP A 171 2.69 18.32 -1.08
CA ASP A 171 3.44 19.57 -0.90
C ASP A 171 4.78 19.34 -0.19
N CYS A 172 4.92 18.24 0.57
CA CYS A 172 6.15 17.87 1.25
C CYS A 172 7.11 17.05 0.40
N LEU A 173 6.74 16.64 -0.82
CA LEU A 173 7.58 15.79 -1.67
C LEU A 173 8.67 16.56 -2.42
N VAL A 174 8.55 17.89 -2.50
CA VAL A 174 9.53 18.77 -3.17
C VAL A 174 10.89 18.60 -2.48
N ASP A 175 11.90 18.26 -3.28
CA ASP A 175 13.28 17.95 -2.85
C ASP A 175 13.42 16.81 -1.82
N ALA A 176 12.33 16.13 -1.47
CA ALA A 176 12.34 15.02 -0.54
C ALA A 176 12.87 13.73 -1.18
N GLN A 177 13.27 12.81 -0.31
CA GLN A 177 13.55 11.42 -0.67
C GLN A 177 12.72 10.51 0.22
N PRO A 178 12.12 9.44 -0.33
CA PRO A 178 11.47 8.44 0.50
C PRO A 178 12.46 7.88 1.54
N SER A 179 12.02 7.85 2.78
CA SER A 179 12.65 7.14 3.90
C SER A 179 11.59 6.89 4.97
N ASP A 180 11.81 5.90 5.83
CA ASP A 180 10.88 5.58 6.91
C ASP A 180 10.73 6.78 7.87
N GLN A 181 11.84 7.44 8.22
CA GLN A 181 11.83 8.68 9.02
C GLN A 181 10.97 9.78 8.38
N PHE A 182 11.05 9.96 7.06
CA PHE A 182 10.23 10.94 6.37
C PHE A 182 8.75 10.54 6.46
N ALA A 183 8.40 9.28 6.19
CA ALA A 183 7.03 8.77 6.31
C ALA A 183 6.47 8.91 7.74
N GLU A 184 7.26 8.59 8.76
CA GLU A 184 6.92 8.79 10.18
C GLU A 184 6.61 10.25 10.50
N GLY A 185 7.42 11.18 9.99
CA GLY A 185 7.18 12.62 10.15
C GLY A 185 5.87 13.09 9.51
N LEU A 186 5.48 12.51 8.37
CA LEU A 186 4.18 12.80 7.75
C LEU A 186 3.03 12.18 8.54
N LEU A 187 3.17 10.95 9.05
CA LEU A 187 2.15 10.35 9.93
C LEU A 187 1.96 11.16 11.21
N ALA A 188 3.04 11.57 11.87
CA ALA A 188 2.97 12.41 13.06
C ALA A 188 2.22 13.74 12.83
N ARG A 189 2.19 14.22 11.58
CA ARG A 189 1.51 15.47 11.21
C ARG A 189 0.05 15.29 10.80
N TRP A 190 -0.31 14.19 10.14
CA TRP A 190 -1.62 14.07 9.47
C TRP A 190 -2.44 12.83 9.80
N ALA A 191 -1.90 11.89 10.57
CA ALA A 191 -2.66 10.71 10.95
C ALA A 191 -3.76 11.07 11.96
N ASP A 192 -5.00 10.68 11.68
CA ASP A 192 -6.20 11.00 12.46
C ASP A 192 -6.18 10.23 13.78
N GLU A 193 -6.34 10.89 14.92
CA GLU A 193 -6.26 10.26 16.26
C GLU A 193 -7.37 9.22 16.54
N ARG A 194 -8.29 9.02 15.60
CA ARG A 194 -9.42 8.10 15.73
C ARG A 194 -9.25 6.80 14.96
N ASP A 195 -8.16 6.66 14.20
CA ASP A 195 -7.89 5.45 13.43
C ASP A 195 -6.41 5.03 13.41
N ASP A 196 -6.20 3.78 13.02
CA ASP A 196 -4.90 3.30 12.56
C ASP A 196 -4.49 4.09 11.30
N ALA A 197 -3.19 4.32 11.09
CA ALA A 197 -2.73 5.08 9.93
C ALA A 197 -1.46 4.48 9.33
N SER A 198 -1.42 4.43 8.01
CA SER A 198 -0.30 3.89 7.27
C SER A 198 0.02 4.72 6.04
N LEU A 199 1.31 4.77 5.71
CA LEU A 199 1.82 5.50 4.56
C LEU A 199 2.98 4.73 3.93
N LEU A 200 2.92 4.55 2.62
CA LEU A 200 3.99 4.02 1.79
C LEU A 200 4.31 5.04 0.69
N LEU A 201 5.58 5.41 0.62
CA LEU A 201 6.15 6.33 -0.36
C LEU A 201 7.15 5.56 -1.22
N TYR A 202 7.02 5.69 -2.53
CA TYR A 202 8.00 5.20 -3.47
C TYR A 202 8.34 6.28 -4.48
N ARG A 203 9.63 6.45 -4.78
CA ARG A 203 10.12 7.35 -5.83
C ARG A 203 10.91 6.54 -6.86
N HIS A 204 10.45 6.57 -8.11
CA HIS A 204 11.04 5.82 -9.21
C HIS A 204 12.38 6.43 -9.65
N ARG A 205 13.31 5.60 -10.16
CA ARG A 205 14.65 5.97 -10.60
C ARG A 205 14.95 5.48 -12.01
#